data_AF-A0AAU7CEG9-F1
#
_entry.id   AF-A0AAU7CEG9-F1
#
_cell.length_a   1.000
_cell.length_b   1.000
_cell.length_c   1.000
_cell.angle_alpha   90.00
_cell.angle_beta   90.00
_cell.angle_gamma   90.00
#
_symmetry.space_group_name_H-M   'P 1'
#
loop_
_entity.id
_entity.type
_entity.pdbx_description
1 polymer ?
#
loop_
_entity_poly.entity_id
_entity_poly.type
_entity_poly.pdbx_seq_one_letter_code
_entity_poly.pdbx_strand_id
1 'polypeptide(L)'
;MPIQDQAGVRPLDSSDELDEARLEAIGFIFHGSIPLEDVKKKAIKAGTNLLHFARCAKLDKVGDEEVAIWYRSISIAKVHLDDTIGQNRWKWCKICEREITQKILNER
;
A
#
# COMPACT_ATOMS: atom_id res chain seq x y z
N MET A 1 -0.98 -8.76 -26.36
CA MET A 1 -0.80 -7.33 -26.01
C MET A 1 0.19 -7.29 -24.88
N PRO A 2 1.32 -6.56 -24.96
CA PRO A 2 2.26 -6.51 -23.86
C PRO A 2 1.69 -5.55 -22.82
N ILE A 3 1.02 -6.10 -21.80
CA ILE A 3 0.57 -5.32 -20.65
C ILE A 3 1.84 -4.91 -19.91
N GLN A 4 1.98 -3.61 -19.66
CA GLN A 4 3.15 -2.94 -19.09
C GLN A 4 3.41 -3.41 -17.64
N ASP A 5 3.97 -4.61 -17.45
CA ASP A 5 4.33 -5.20 -16.15
C ASP A 5 5.74 -4.78 -15.66
N GLN A 6 6.29 -3.64 -16.11
CA GLN A 6 7.74 -3.39 -15.96
C GLN A 6 8.19 -2.68 -14.67
N ALA A 7 7.30 -2.24 -13.78
CA ALA A 7 7.74 -1.59 -12.53
C ALA A 7 7.29 -2.29 -11.24
N GLY A 8 6.29 -3.17 -11.28
CA GLY A 8 5.72 -3.77 -10.05
C GLY A 8 5.20 -2.74 -9.03
N VAL A 9 4.98 -1.50 -9.48
CA VAL A 9 4.36 -0.36 -8.78
C VAL A 9 3.28 0.17 -9.70
N ARG A 10 2.04 0.31 -9.21
CA ARG A 10 0.90 0.82 -9.97
C ARG A 10 0.06 1.72 -9.09
N PRO A 11 -0.01 3.05 -9.34
CA PRO A 11 -1.01 3.92 -8.74
C PRO A 11 -2.41 3.40 -9.07
N LEU A 12 -3.34 3.51 -8.14
CA LEU A 12 -4.74 3.16 -8.31
C LEU A 12 -5.53 4.46 -8.24
N ASP A 13 -5.99 4.93 -9.39
CA ASP A 13 -6.61 6.25 -9.56
C ASP A 13 -8.14 6.21 -9.41
N SER A 14 -8.71 5.01 -9.25
CA SER A 14 -10.15 4.80 -9.08
C SER A 14 -10.48 3.63 -8.15
N SER A 15 -11.70 3.61 -7.62
CA SER A 15 -12.23 2.48 -6.85
C SER A 15 -12.26 1.19 -7.67
N ASP A 16 -12.53 1.27 -8.98
CA ASP A 16 -12.57 0.11 -9.86
C ASP A 16 -11.19 -0.56 -9.96
N GLU A 17 -10.13 0.24 -10.12
CA GLU A 17 -8.75 -0.28 -10.14
C GLU A 17 -8.32 -0.88 -8.81
N LEU A 18 -8.82 -0.32 -7.70
CA LEU A 18 -8.63 -0.88 -6.37
C LEU A 18 -9.32 -2.24 -6.24
N ASP A 19 -10.58 -2.34 -6.67
CA ASP A 19 -11.32 -3.59 -6.61
C ASP A 19 -10.71 -4.67 -7.53
N GLU A 20 -10.23 -4.29 -8.71
CA GLU A 20 -9.45 -5.19 -9.58
C GLU A 20 -8.17 -5.69 -8.89
N ALA A 21 -7.37 -4.79 -8.31
CA ALA A 21 -6.15 -5.15 -7.58
C ALA A 21 -6.44 -6.08 -6.39
N ARG A 22 -7.62 -5.92 -5.75
CA ARG A 22 -8.07 -6.75 -4.65
C ARG A 22 -8.58 -8.11 -5.12
N LEU A 23 -9.28 -8.17 -6.24
CA LEU A 23 -9.75 -9.41 -6.87
C LEU A 23 -8.60 -10.32 -7.28
N GLU A 24 -7.49 -9.74 -7.74
CA GLU A 24 -6.26 -10.50 -8.01
C GLU A 24 -5.68 -11.15 -6.75
N ALA A 25 -5.97 -10.59 -5.56
CA ALA A 25 -5.53 -11.06 -4.25
C ALA A 25 -4.01 -11.27 -4.11
N ILE A 26 -3.23 -10.67 -5.02
CA ILE A 26 -1.77 -10.79 -5.12
C ILE A 26 -1.15 -9.41 -4.89
N GLY A 27 -0.07 -9.38 -4.11
CA GLY A 27 0.69 -8.17 -3.83
C GLY A 27 0.17 -7.39 -2.62
N PHE A 28 0.49 -6.11 -2.62
CA PHE A 28 0.34 -5.20 -1.49
C PHE A 28 -0.27 -3.89 -1.95
N ILE A 29 -1.07 -3.27 -1.10
CA ILE A 29 -1.71 -1.99 -1.40
C ILE A 29 -1.31 -1.02 -0.29
N PHE A 30 -0.60 0.03 -0.67
CA PHE A 30 -0.44 1.20 0.17
C PHE A 30 -1.69 2.06 0.07
N HIS A 31 -2.05 2.63 1.20
CA HIS A 31 -3.15 3.55 1.33
C HIS A 31 -2.74 4.66 2.30
N GLY A 32 -2.86 5.92 1.87
CA GLY A 32 -2.56 7.08 2.72
C GLY A 32 -2.31 8.38 1.94
N SER A 33 -1.52 9.28 2.52
CA SER A 33 -1.20 10.57 1.93
C SER A 33 0.26 10.65 1.49
N ILE A 34 0.48 10.96 0.22
CA ILE A 34 1.81 11.22 -0.36
C ILE A 34 2.00 12.73 -0.47
N PRO A 35 3.06 13.31 0.14
CA PRO A 35 3.33 14.73 0.01
C PRO A 35 3.77 15.04 -1.42
N LEU A 36 2.92 15.71 -2.21
CA LEU A 36 3.30 16.24 -3.52
C LEU A 36 4.30 17.40 -3.34
N GLU A 37 5.32 17.47 -4.19
CA GLU A 37 6.47 18.39 -4.06
C GLU A 37 6.10 19.89 -4.06
N ASP A 38 4.93 20.27 -4.60
CA ASP A 38 4.55 21.68 -4.81
C ASP A 38 3.40 22.20 -3.94
N VAL A 39 2.79 21.35 -3.10
CA VAL A 39 1.70 21.78 -2.21
C VAL A 39 2.23 21.85 -0.78
N LYS A 40 2.00 22.97 -0.07
CA LYS A 40 2.35 23.15 1.36
C LYS A 40 2.19 21.82 2.09
N LYS A 41 3.32 21.20 2.47
CA LYS A 41 3.39 19.85 3.05
C LYS A 41 2.28 19.71 4.09
N LYS A 42 1.14 19.13 3.72
CA LYS A 42 0.05 18.86 4.65
C LYS A 42 0.66 17.92 5.69
N ALA A 43 0.48 18.25 6.97
CA ALA A 43 1.01 17.41 8.03
C ALA A 43 0.44 16.00 7.86
N ILE A 44 1.29 15.04 7.50
CA ILE A 44 0.91 13.64 7.38
C ILE A 44 0.62 13.19 8.81
N LYS A 45 -0.65 12.92 9.10
CA LYS A 45 -1.07 12.49 10.43
C LYS A 45 -0.43 11.13 10.70
N ALA A 46 0.30 11.00 11.80
CA ALA A 46 0.93 9.74 12.17
C ALA A 46 -0.14 8.62 12.22
N GLY A 47 0.05 7.59 11.39
CA GLY A 47 -0.82 6.42 11.36
C GLY A 47 -1.89 6.36 10.27
N THR A 48 -1.90 7.28 9.29
CA THR A 48 -2.77 7.21 8.10
C THR A 48 -2.11 6.45 6.93
N ASN A 49 -0.78 6.43 6.86
CA ASN A 49 -0.01 5.74 5.82
C ASN A 49 0.15 4.26 6.16
N LEU A 50 -0.68 3.42 5.55
CA LEU A 50 -0.78 1.99 5.85
C LEU A 50 -0.46 1.13 4.63
N LEU A 51 0.31 0.07 4.85
CA LEU A 51 0.53 -1.00 3.87
C LEU A 51 -0.34 -2.20 4.22
N HIS A 52 -1.04 -2.71 3.23
CA HIS A 52 -1.98 -3.82 3.34
C HIS A 52 -1.57 -4.95 2.40
N PHE A 53 -1.95 -6.18 2.70
CA PHE A 53 -2.12 -7.19 1.65
C PHE A 53 -3.27 -6.77 0.74
N ALA A 54 -3.19 -7.07 -0.56
CA ALA A 54 -4.28 -6.80 -1.50
C ALA A 54 -5.63 -7.41 -1.05
N ARG A 55 -5.59 -8.57 -0.40
CA ARG A 55 -6.77 -9.25 0.16
C ARG A 55 -7.31 -8.68 1.49
N CYS A 56 -6.74 -7.60 2.01
CA CYS A 56 -7.09 -7.10 3.34
C CYS A 56 -8.51 -6.49 3.35
N ALA A 57 -9.41 -7.03 4.17
CA ALA A 57 -10.78 -6.52 4.35
C ALA A 57 -10.89 -5.11 4.96
N LYS A 58 -9.76 -4.51 5.38
CA LYS A 58 -9.75 -3.10 5.82
C LYS A 58 -9.71 -2.12 4.65
N LEU A 59 -9.38 -2.59 3.44
CA LEU A 59 -9.38 -1.78 2.23
C LEU A 59 -10.81 -1.34 1.84
N ASP A 60 -11.86 -2.09 2.21
CA ASP A 60 -13.26 -1.69 1.99
C ASP A 60 -13.71 -0.45 2.79
N LYS A 61 -12.92 -0.02 3.77
CA LYS A 61 -13.26 1.06 4.71
C LYS A 61 -12.42 2.32 4.50
N VAL A 62 -11.64 2.31 3.44
CA VAL A 62 -10.78 3.39 3.00
C VAL A 62 -11.63 4.43 2.27
N GLY A 63 -11.45 5.71 2.58
CA GLY A 63 -12.18 6.80 1.91
C GLY A 63 -11.50 7.23 0.61
N ASP A 64 -12.28 7.76 -0.32
CA ASP A 64 -11.83 8.18 -1.66
C ASP A 64 -10.80 9.32 -1.69
N GLU A 65 -10.53 9.98 -0.56
CA GLU A 65 -9.62 11.14 -0.48
C GLU A 65 -8.14 10.76 -0.30
N GLU A 66 -7.81 9.47 -0.20
CA GLU A 66 -6.46 8.98 0.04
C GLU A 66 -5.86 8.29 -1.20
N VAL A 67 -4.54 8.38 -1.37
CA VAL A 67 -3.82 7.77 -2.48
C VAL A 67 -3.72 6.26 -2.24
N ALA A 68 -4.02 5.48 -3.28
CA ALA A 68 -3.81 4.04 -3.29
C ALA A 68 -2.72 3.66 -4.30
N ILE A 69 -1.78 2.80 -3.88
CA ILE A 69 -0.71 2.29 -4.76
C ILE A 69 -0.61 0.78 -4.57
N TRP A 70 -0.71 0.03 -5.65
CA TRP A 70 -0.43 -1.39 -5.68
C TRP A 70 1.06 -1.69 -5.91
N TYR A 71 1.54 -2.73 -5.24
CA TYR A 71 2.89 -3.25 -5.35
C TYR A 71 2.87 -4.77 -5.51
N ARG A 72 3.69 -5.26 -6.45
CA ARG A 72 3.83 -6.69 -6.70
C ARG A 72 4.52 -7.45 -5.56
N SER A 73 5.49 -6.81 -4.88
CA SER A 73 6.26 -7.43 -3.79
C SER A 73 6.53 -6.45 -2.65
N ILE A 74 6.80 -6.99 -1.46
CA ILE A 74 7.13 -6.17 -0.29
C ILE A 74 8.46 -5.42 -0.45
N SER A 75 9.44 -6.01 -1.15
CA SER A 75 10.72 -5.36 -1.40
C SER A 75 10.54 -4.10 -2.23
N ILE A 76 9.69 -4.15 -3.27
CA ILE A 76 9.35 -3.00 -4.10
C ILE A 76 8.59 -1.96 -3.28
N ALA A 77 7.57 -2.38 -2.51
CA ALA A 77 6.79 -1.49 -1.66
C ALA A 77 7.69 -0.73 -0.68
N LYS A 78 8.61 -1.43 0.00
CA LYS A 78 9.51 -0.82 0.98
C LYS A 78 10.39 0.26 0.36
N VAL A 79 11.10 -0.05 -0.73
CA VAL A 79 12.00 0.90 -1.40
C VAL A 79 11.22 2.12 -1.86
N HIS A 80 10.11 1.90 -2.57
CA HIS A 80 9.31 3.00 -3.10
C HIS A 80 8.72 3.88 -1.99
N LEU A 81 8.19 3.28 -0.90
CA LEU A 81 7.62 4.06 0.20
C LEU A 81 8.70 4.79 1.00
N ASP A 82 9.83 4.15 1.29
CA ASP A 82 10.93 4.81 2.01
C ASP A 82 11.48 6.01 1.22
N ASP A 83 11.54 5.92 -0.11
CA ASP A 83 11.97 7.02 -0.99
C ASP A 83 10.89 8.12 -1.12
N THR A 84 9.62 7.74 -1.25
CA THR A 84 8.54 8.68 -1.58
C THR A 84 8.00 9.42 -0.35
N ILE A 85 7.76 8.70 0.75
CA ILE A 85 7.16 9.27 1.97
C ILE A 85 8.13 9.36 3.14
N GLY A 86 9.25 8.64 3.08
CA GLY A 86 10.28 8.62 4.10
C GLY A 86 10.21 7.41 5.03
N GLN A 87 11.38 6.99 5.50
CA GLN A 87 11.51 5.93 6.49
C GLN A 87 10.69 6.25 7.76
N ASN A 88 10.05 5.23 8.33
CA ASN A 88 9.17 5.32 9.50
C ASN A 88 7.91 6.19 9.32
N ARG A 89 7.57 6.59 8.08
CA ARG A 89 6.35 7.36 7.77
C ARG A 89 5.21 6.54 7.21
N TRP A 90 5.38 5.23 7.14
CA TRP A 90 4.35 4.24 6.89
C TRP A 90 4.54 3.06 7.82
N LYS A 91 3.50 2.24 7.92
CA LYS A 91 3.53 0.99 8.69
C LYS A 91 2.57 -0.01 8.09
N TRP A 92 2.68 -1.26 8.52
CA TRP A 92 1.68 -2.26 8.21
C TRP A 92 0.34 -1.94 8.86
N CYS A 93 -0.75 -2.30 8.18
CA CYS A 93 -2.02 -2.49 8.83
C CYS A 93 -1.87 -3.54 9.94
N LYS A 94 -2.40 -3.26 11.15
CA LYS A 94 -2.28 -4.17 12.31
C LYS A 94 -2.77 -5.60 12.03
N ILE A 95 -3.76 -5.76 11.15
CA ILE A 95 -4.27 -7.09 10.76
C ILE A 95 -3.23 -7.81 9.90
N CYS A 96 -2.73 -7.16 8.86
CA CYS A 96 -1.70 -7.71 7.97
C CYS A 96 -0.39 -7.99 8.73
N GLU A 97 0.01 -7.09 9.62
CA GLU A 97 1.17 -7.26 10.50
C GLU A 97 1.05 -8.53 11.35
N ARG A 98 -0.12 -8.74 11.97
CA ARG A 98 -0.39 -9.95 12.76
C ARG A 98 -0.31 -11.22 11.91
N GLU A 99 -0.85 -11.21 10.69
CA GLU A 99 -0.74 -12.37 9.77
C GLU A 99 0.73 -12.71 9.46
N ILE A 100 1.56 -11.70 9.17
CA ILE A 100 2.99 -11.89 8.91
C ILE A 100 3.69 -12.47 10.13
N THR A 101 3.48 -11.88 11.31
CA THR A 101 4.08 -12.36 12.57
C THR A 101 3.69 -13.79 12.86
N GLN A 102 2.42 -14.16 12.68
CA GLN A 102 1.95 -15.53 12.91
C GLN A 102 2.58 -16.54 11.93
N LYS A 103 2.74 -16.18 10.65
CA LYS A 103 3.46 -17.06 9.70
C LYS A 103 4.89 -17.31 10.15
N ILE A 104 5.64 -16.25 10.50
CA ILE A 104 7.03 -16.37 10.96
C ILE A 104 7.13 -17.23 12.23
N LEU A 105 6.17 -17.12 13.14
CA LEU A 105 6.14 -17.93 14.37
C LEU A 105 5.83 -19.40 14.10
N ASN A 106 4.99 -19.72 13.10
CA ASN A 106 4.63 -21.09 12.76
C ASN A 106 5.67 -21.80 11.86
N GLU A 107 6.55 -21.05 11.20
CA GLU A 107 7.66 -21.57 10.37
C GLU A 107 8.93 -21.85 11.20
N ARG A 108 8.88 -21.68 12.52
CA ARG A 108 9.95 -21.96 13.48
C ARG A 108 9.63 -23.15 14.36
#